data_AF-A0A5A7VWZ3-F1
#
_entry.id   AF-A0A5A7VWZ3-F1
#
_cell.length_a   1.000
_cell.length_b   1.000
_cell.length_c   1.000
_cell.angle_alpha   90.00
_cell.angle_beta   90.00
_cell.angle_gamma   90.00
#
_symmetry.space_group_name_H-M   'P 1'
#
loop_
_entity.id
_entity.type
_entity.pdbx_description
1 polymer ?
#
loop_
_entity_poly.entity_id
_entity_poly.type
_entity_poly.pdbx_seq_one_letter_code
_entity_poly.pdbx_strand_id
1 'polypeptide(L)'
;MQILRAANYKVMPWKNGLGSTTEIAIFPADAKLDDFDWRVSMAMVTSDGPFSSFPGINRTLLVIDGAGIDLNVDGCAPVRIDRNTIHSFPGDQQTSATLIDGSITDLNVMSRRGIVSQHVRRINVMKHRDFIVSAQTFLFVEHGTATIRSASTVDRLSAHDALLVERGSTPVTIESHATARAVIIEFGR
;
A
#
# COMPACT_ATOMS: atom_id res chain seq x y z
N MET A 1 11.86 12.88 -6.43
CA MET A 1 10.81 11.88 -6.76
C MET A 1 11.47 10.63 -7.30
N GLN A 2 10.88 9.47 -7.10
CA GLN A 2 11.39 8.17 -7.54
C GLN A 2 10.26 7.33 -8.10
N ILE A 3 10.47 6.72 -9.27
CA ILE A 3 9.55 5.75 -9.86
C ILE A 3 10.00 4.35 -9.46
N LEU A 4 9.05 3.57 -8.95
CA LEU A 4 9.23 2.20 -8.49
C LEU A 4 8.49 1.29 -9.46
N ARG A 5 9.23 0.54 -10.28
CA ARG A 5 8.66 -0.33 -11.31
C ARG A 5 8.28 -1.69 -10.73
N ALA A 6 7.06 -2.16 -11.02
CA ALA A 6 6.56 -3.45 -10.54
C ALA A 6 7.48 -4.62 -10.87
N ALA A 7 8.09 -4.58 -12.06
CA ALA A 7 9.04 -5.59 -12.53
C ALA A 7 10.30 -5.72 -11.67
N ASN A 8 10.60 -4.71 -10.83
CA ASN A 8 11.80 -4.68 -9.99
C ASN A 8 11.51 -5.03 -8.52
N TYR A 9 10.25 -5.31 -8.17
CA TYR A 9 9.89 -5.60 -6.79
C TYR A 9 10.39 -6.97 -6.35
N LYS A 10 10.79 -7.05 -5.08
CA LYS A 10 11.25 -8.30 -4.49
C LYS A 10 10.06 -9.11 -3.97
N VAL A 11 9.87 -10.29 -4.54
CA VAL A 11 8.84 -11.25 -4.09
C VAL A 11 9.46 -12.27 -3.14
N MET A 12 8.84 -12.45 -1.97
CA MET A 12 9.30 -13.35 -0.92
C MET A 12 8.15 -14.26 -0.49
N PRO A 13 8.22 -15.57 -0.78
CA PRO A 13 7.27 -16.55 -0.27
C PRO A 13 7.31 -16.58 1.26
N TRP A 14 6.15 -16.78 1.90
CA TRP A 14 6.09 -16.95 3.34
C TRP A 14 6.60 -18.33 3.75
N LYS A 15 7.21 -18.42 4.93
CA LYS A 15 7.75 -19.68 5.46
C LYS A 15 6.70 -20.78 5.62
N ASN A 16 5.44 -20.41 5.85
CA ASN A 16 4.32 -21.33 6.00
C ASN A 16 3.71 -21.78 4.66
N GLY A 17 4.15 -21.20 3.53
CA GLY A 17 3.62 -21.51 2.21
C GLY A 17 2.22 -20.95 1.92
N LEU A 18 1.62 -20.17 2.82
CA LEU A 18 0.23 -19.68 2.71
C LEU A 18 0.12 -18.33 1.98
N GLY A 19 1.16 -17.94 1.25
CA GLY A 19 1.21 -16.67 0.56
C GLY A 19 2.61 -16.19 0.23
N SER A 20 2.67 -14.94 -0.21
CA SER A 20 3.92 -14.24 -0.48
C SER A 20 3.78 -12.74 -0.23
N THR A 21 4.90 -12.07 0.00
CA THR A 21 4.97 -10.61 0.06
C THR A 21 5.80 -10.09 -1.10
N THR A 22 5.26 -9.12 -1.82
CA THR A 22 5.98 -8.29 -2.78
C THR A 22 6.32 -6.98 -2.10
N GLU A 23 7.60 -6.75 -1.83
CA GLU A 23 8.06 -5.50 -1.24
C GLU A 23 8.15 -4.40 -2.30
N ILE A 24 7.49 -3.28 -2.04
CA ILE A 24 7.48 -2.14 -2.96
C ILE A 24 8.47 -1.06 -2.48
N ALA A 25 8.35 -0.66 -1.22
CA ALA A 25 9.22 0.34 -0.62
C ALA A 25 9.28 0.19 0.91
N ILE A 26 10.43 0.54 1.46
CA ILE A 26 10.67 0.63 2.89
C ILE A 26 11.47 1.90 3.18
N PHE A 27 11.19 2.55 4.30
CA PHE A 27 11.87 3.76 4.71
C PHE A 27 12.39 3.67 6.15
N PRO A 28 13.61 4.15 6.45
CA PRO A 28 14.61 4.66 5.49
C PRO A 28 15.03 3.59 4.48
N ALA A 29 15.67 3.99 3.38
CA ALA A 29 16.19 3.04 2.41
C ALA A 29 17.08 2.01 3.11
N ASP A 30 16.97 0.74 2.71
CA ASP A 30 17.68 -0.39 3.29
C ASP A 30 17.34 -0.74 4.75
N ALA A 31 16.28 -0.14 5.31
CA ALA A 31 15.75 -0.53 6.62
C ALA A 31 15.38 -2.02 6.67
N LYS A 32 15.45 -2.58 7.87
CA LYS A 32 15.02 -3.96 8.15
C LYS A 32 13.58 -3.99 8.65
N LEU A 33 12.96 -5.18 8.63
CA LEU A 33 11.57 -5.36 9.09
C LEU A 33 11.34 -5.03 10.57
N ASP A 34 12.39 -4.99 11.39
CA ASP A 34 12.34 -4.57 12.79
C ASP A 34 12.61 -3.07 12.99
N ASP A 35 13.18 -2.38 12.00
CA ASP A 35 13.69 -1.01 12.14
C ASP A 35 13.35 -0.10 10.94
N PHE A 36 12.08 -0.09 10.53
CA PHE A 36 11.55 0.88 9.55
C PHE A 36 10.66 1.94 10.20
N ASP A 37 10.58 3.11 9.58
CA ASP A 37 9.60 4.17 9.88
C ASP A 37 8.27 3.86 9.20
N TRP A 38 8.31 3.50 7.91
CA TRP A 38 7.16 2.99 7.18
C TRP A 38 7.56 1.96 6.11
N ARG A 39 6.60 1.14 5.71
CA ARG A 39 6.77 0.11 4.67
C ARG A 39 5.48 -0.03 3.85
N VAL A 40 5.62 -0.13 2.53
CA VAL A 40 4.54 -0.43 1.60
C VAL A 40 4.85 -1.74 0.87
N SER A 41 3.89 -2.65 0.88
CA SER A 41 4.03 -3.98 0.27
C SER A 41 2.70 -4.47 -0.27
N MET A 42 2.75 -5.41 -1.22
CA MET A 42 1.60 -6.24 -1.55
C MET A 42 1.74 -7.60 -0.88
N ALA A 43 0.63 -8.20 -0.47
CA ALA A 43 0.61 -9.58 0.01
C ALA A 43 -0.39 -10.41 -0.78
N MET A 44 0.06 -11.55 -1.30
CA MET A 44 -0.83 -12.58 -1.83
C MET A 44 -1.16 -13.54 -0.71
N VAL A 45 -2.44 -13.67 -0.36
CA VAL A 45 -2.95 -14.55 0.69
C VAL A 45 -3.71 -15.69 0.03
N THR A 46 -3.23 -16.92 0.19
CA THR A 46 -3.80 -18.09 -0.50
C THR A 46 -4.55 -19.04 0.42
N SER A 47 -4.48 -18.82 1.73
CA SER A 47 -5.22 -19.60 2.72
C SER A 47 -5.51 -18.76 3.96
N ASP A 48 -6.52 -19.19 4.71
CA ASP A 48 -6.81 -18.65 6.03
C ASP A 48 -5.61 -18.80 6.95
N GLY A 49 -5.47 -17.88 7.91
CA GLY A 49 -4.42 -18.03 8.89
C GLY A 49 -4.06 -16.77 9.66
N PRO A 50 -3.08 -16.91 10.56
CA PRO A 50 -2.60 -15.81 11.36
C PRO A 50 -1.75 -14.84 10.53
N PHE A 51 -1.84 -13.56 10.88
CA PHE A 51 -0.94 -12.53 10.41
C PHE A 51 0.28 -12.47 11.32
N SER A 52 1.44 -12.11 10.76
CA SER A 52 2.61 -11.81 11.60
C SER A 52 2.36 -10.57 12.46
N SER A 53 2.82 -10.64 13.71
CA SER A 53 2.80 -9.49 14.64
C SER A 53 4.00 -8.58 14.39
N PHE A 54 3.75 -7.27 14.43
CA PHE A 54 4.72 -6.19 14.27
C PHE A 54 4.58 -5.22 15.45
N PRO A 55 5.37 -5.40 16.53
CA PRO A 55 5.35 -4.56 17.72
C PRO A 55 5.44 -3.06 17.40
N GLY A 56 4.51 -2.25 17.93
CA GLY A 56 4.53 -0.80 17.77
C GLY A 56 4.23 -0.27 16.36
N ILE A 57 3.74 -1.12 15.45
CA ILE A 57 3.39 -0.73 14.08
C ILE A 57 1.88 -0.55 13.95
N ASN A 58 1.45 0.49 13.24
CA ASN A 58 0.09 0.63 12.73
C ASN A 58 0.02 0.08 11.31
N ARG A 59 -0.95 -0.78 11.04
CA ARG A 59 -1.19 -1.36 9.72
C ARG A 59 -2.42 -0.73 9.09
N THR A 60 -2.38 -0.51 7.79
CA THR A 60 -3.55 -0.20 6.95
C THR A 60 -3.57 -1.18 5.80
N LEU A 61 -4.69 -1.88 5.62
CA LEU A 61 -4.87 -2.91 4.61
C LEU A 61 -6.04 -2.56 3.70
N LEU A 62 -5.87 -2.83 2.41
CA LEU A 62 -6.91 -2.75 1.40
C LEU A 62 -6.71 -3.85 0.36
N VAL A 63 -7.81 -4.52 -0.01
CA VAL A 63 -7.78 -5.56 -1.05
C VAL A 63 -7.72 -4.90 -2.42
N ILE A 64 -6.77 -5.33 -3.25
CA ILE A 64 -6.59 -4.84 -4.62
C ILE A 64 -7.07 -5.86 -5.66
N ASP A 65 -7.01 -7.15 -5.33
CA ASP A 65 -7.54 -8.26 -6.14
C ASP A 65 -8.15 -9.37 -5.27
N GLY A 66 -9.17 -10.05 -5.79
CA GLY A 66 -9.95 -11.08 -5.08
C GLY A 66 -11.18 -10.55 -4.31
N ALA A 67 -11.98 -11.46 -3.74
CA ALA A 67 -13.27 -11.15 -3.12
C ALA A 67 -13.14 -10.42 -1.76
N GLY A 68 -12.05 -10.70 -1.05
CA GLY A 68 -11.72 -10.06 0.23
C GLY A 68 -11.48 -11.06 1.37
N ILE A 69 -11.32 -10.51 2.58
CA ILE A 69 -11.09 -11.27 3.81
C ILE A 69 -11.99 -10.79 4.94
N ASP A 70 -12.34 -11.71 5.84
CA ASP A 70 -12.81 -11.39 7.18
C ASP A 70 -11.61 -11.33 8.13
N LEU A 71 -11.30 -10.13 8.61
CA LEU A 71 -10.19 -9.88 9.52
C LEU A 71 -10.68 -9.91 10.97
N ASN A 72 -10.04 -10.74 11.79
CA ASN A 72 -10.24 -10.79 13.23
C ASN A 72 -8.99 -10.26 13.93
N VAL A 73 -9.13 -9.15 14.65
CA VAL A 73 -8.08 -8.51 15.45
C VAL A 73 -8.48 -8.61 16.91
N ASP A 74 -7.60 -9.12 17.76
CA ASP A 74 -7.90 -9.28 19.18
C ASP A 74 -8.35 -7.96 19.84
N GLY A 75 -9.36 -8.04 20.70
CA GLY A 75 -9.99 -6.88 21.33
C GLY A 75 -10.83 -5.98 20.40
N CYS A 76 -11.00 -6.32 19.12
CA CYS A 76 -11.79 -5.55 18.15
C CYS A 76 -12.98 -6.37 17.61
N ALA A 77 -14.00 -5.69 17.09
CA ALA A 77 -15.04 -6.36 16.32
C ALA A 77 -14.46 -6.88 14.99
N PRO A 78 -14.86 -8.08 14.50
CA PRO A 78 -14.46 -8.57 13.18
C PRO A 78 -14.84 -7.59 12.06
N VAL A 79 -13.96 -7.45 11.07
CA VAL A 79 -14.15 -6.53 9.93
C VAL A 79 -13.97 -7.26 8.61
N ARG A 80 -14.98 -7.13 7.75
CA ARG A 80 -14.93 -7.52 6.34
C ARG A 80 -14.13 -6.49 5.54
N ILE A 81 -13.03 -6.91 4.92
CA ILE A 81 -12.22 -6.07 4.03
C ILE A 81 -12.37 -6.59 2.60
N ASP A 82 -13.11 -5.84 1.78
CA ASP A 82 -13.27 -6.08 0.35
C ASP A 82 -12.57 -4.99 -0.49
N ARG A 83 -12.86 -4.93 -1.79
CA ARG A 83 -12.26 -3.95 -2.72
C ARG A 83 -12.71 -2.49 -2.50
N ASN A 84 -13.60 -2.22 -1.54
CA ASN A 84 -14.07 -0.88 -1.18
C ASN A 84 -13.65 -0.46 0.23
N THR A 85 -13.15 -1.40 1.03
CA THR A 85 -12.72 -1.14 2.42
C THR A 85 -11.24 -0.77 2.49
N ILE A 86 -10.93 0.26 3.27
CA ILE A 86 -9.59 0.56 3.77
C ILE A 86 -9.68 0.44 5.29
N HIS A 87 -8.88 -0.45 5.88
CA HIS A 87 -8.98 -0.73 7.31
C HIS A 87 -7.64 -0.59 8.00
N SER A 88 -7.60 0.18 9.09
CA SER A 88 -6.42 0.36 9.92
C SER A 88 -6.56 -0.38 11.24
N PHE A 89 -5.50 -1.05 11.66
CA PHE A 89 -5.47 -1.84 12.89
C PHE A 89 -4.05 -1.89 13.50
N PRO A 90 -3.94 -2.12 14.82
CA PRO A 90 -2.65 -2.30 15.49
C PRO A 90 -1.95 -3.59 15.01
N GLY A 91 -0.73 -3.47 14.49
CA GLY A 91 0.06 -4.60 14.01
C GLY A 91 0.61 -5.49 15.12
N ASP A 92 0.57 -5.02 16.37
CA ASP A 92 1.03 -5.71 17.57
C ASP A 92 -0.05 -6.61 18.21
N GLN A 93 -1.31 -6.51 17.76
CA GLN A 93 -2.40 -7.37 18.22
C GLN A 93 -2.46 -8.69 17.45
N GLN A 94 -2.87 -9.76 18.13
CA GLN A 94 -3.08 -11.06 17.48
C GLN A 94 -4.16 -10.91 16.41
N THR A 95 -3.80 -11.24 15.18
CA THR A 95 -4.65 -11.00 14.01
C THR A 95 -4.70 -12.26 13.15
N SER A 96 -5.88 -12.60 12.64
CA SER A 96 -6.09 -13.68 11.68
C SER A 96 -7.07 -13.26 10.59
N ALA A 97 -6.97 -13.85 9.41
CA ALA A 97 -7.92 -13.64 8.33
C ALA A 97 -8.52 -14.94 7.84
N THR A 98 -9.78 -14.87 7.42
CA THR A 98 -10.48 -15.91 6.64
C THR A 98 -10.77 -15.36 5.25
N LEU A 99 -10.45 -16.10 4.20
CA LEU A 99 -10.76 -15.75 2.82
C LEU A 99 -12.26 -15.88 2.58
N ILE A 100 -12.85 -14.90 1.89
CA ILE A 100 -14.28 -14.95 1.54
C ILE A 100 -14.51 -15.95 0.40
N ASP A 101 -13.74 -15.78 -0.68
CA ASP A 101 -13.82 -16.60 -1.88
C ASP A 101 -12.50 -16.50 -2.66
N GLY A 102 -11.70 -17.56 -2.57
CA GLY A 102 -10.40 -17.67 -3.23
C GLY A 102 -9.31 -16.78 -2.65
N SER A 103 -8.13 -16.84 -3.26
CA SER A 103 -6.97 -16.04 -2.87
C SER A 103 -7.20 -14.54 -3.13
N ILE A 104 -6.57 -13.70 -2.31
CA ILE A 104 -6.55 -12.25 -2.52
C ILE A 104 -5.14 -11.73 -2.74
N THR A 105 -5.04 -10.55 -3.33
CA THR A 105 -3.88 -9.68 -3.17
C THR A 105 -4.32 -8.42 -2.44
N ASP A 106 -3.63 -8.07 -1.35
CA ASP A 106 -3.80 -6.81 -0.64
C ASP A 106 -2.61 -5.86 -0.83
N LEU A 107 -2.86 -4.58 -0.60
CA LEU A 107 -1.84 -3.59 -0.32
C LEU A 107 -1.80 -3.38 1.19
N ASN A 108 -0.62 -3.52 1.78
CA ASN A 108 -0.37 -3.40 3.20
C ASN A 108 0.61 -2.25 3.46
N VAL A 109 0.13 -1.25 4.19
CA VAL A 109 0.87 -0.06 4.59
C VAL A 109 1.15 -0.13 6.09
N MET A 110 2.41 -0.06 6.46
CA MET A 110 2.88 -0.16 7.84
C MET A 110 3.57 1.14 8.23
N SER A 111 3.26 1.70 9.39
CA SER A 111 3.97 2.88 9.94
C SER A 111 4.25 2.71 11.43
N ARG A 112 5.40 3.21 11.88
CA ARG A 112 5.81 3.15 13.29
C ARG A 112 5.00 4.14 14.13
N ARG A 113 4.25 3.61 15.10
CA ARG A 113 3.37 4.38 15.97
C ARG A 113 4.18 5.41 16.75
N GLY A 114 3.69 6.64 16.80
CA GLY A 114 4.35 7.76 17.46
C GLY A 114 5.52 8.38 16.68
N ILE A 115 5.94 7.80 15.55
CA ILE A 115 7.00 8.35 14.69
C ILE A 115 6.44 8.82 13.34
N VAL A 116 5.60 7.99 12.70
CA VAL A 116 4.99 8.30 11.41
C VAL A 116 3.49 8.00 11.43
N SER A 117 2.71 9.03 11.13
CA SER A 117 1.30 8.91 10.78
C SER A 117 1.14 8.60 9.29
N GLN A 118 0.07 7.90 8.94
CA GLN A 118 -0.25 7.56 7.56
C GLN A 118 -1.70 7.91 7.26
N HIS A 119 -1.95 8.45 6.08
CA HIS A 119 -3.29 8.68 5.55
C HIS A 119 -3.40 8.02 4.18
N VAL A 120 -4.31 7.05 4.06
CA VAL A 120 -4.47 6.21 2.87
C VAL A 120 -5.82 6.50 2.22
N ARG A 121 -5.80 6.80 0.93
CA ARG A 121 -7.03 7.00 0.14
C ARG A 121 -6.92 6.39 -1.24
N ARG A 122 -8.02 5.82 -1.72
CA ARG A 122 -8.18 5.30 -3.07
C ARG A 122 -8.86 6.36 -3.94
N ILE A 123 -8.35 6.58 -5.15
CA ILE A 123 -8.89 7.54 -6.09
C ILE A 123 -9.08 6.92 -7.47
N ASN A 124 -10.09 7.41 -8.18
CA ASN A 124 -10.18 7.24 -9.63
C ASN A 124 -9.44 8.39 -10.30
N VAL A 125 -8.48 8.04 -11.17
CA VAL A 125 -7.76 8.98 -12.01
C VAL A 125 -8.55 9.11 -13.31
N MET A 126 -9.18 10.27 -13.51
CA MET A 126 -9.88 10.62 -14.73
C MET A 126 -9.38 11.98 -15.21
N LYS A 127 -9.09 12.12 -16.50
CA LYS A 127 -8.56 13.36 -17.08
C LYS A 127 -7.27 13.77 -16.39
N HIS A 128 -7.25 14.87 -15.64
CA HIS A 128 -6.12 15.35 -14.84
C HIS A 128 -6.51 15.49 -13.35
N ARG A 129 -5.52 15.36 -12.47
CA ARG A 129 -5.54 15.86 -11.09
C ARG A 129 -4.16 16.34 -10.69
N ASP A 130 -4.09 17.56 -10.15
CA ASP A 130 -2.88 18.09 -9.54
C ASP A 130 -2.80 17.70 -8.07
N PHE A 131 -1.59 17.38 -7.61
CA PHE A 131 -1.29 17.14 -6.21
C PHE A 131 -0.22 18.12 -5.72
N ILE A 132 -0.57 18.82 -4.66
CA ILE A 132 0.37 19.61 -3.86
C ILE A 132 0.97 18.67 -2.82
N VAL A 133 2.28 18.48 -2.87
CA VAL A 133 2.99 17.52 -2.02
C VAL A 133 3.40 18.19 -0.71
N SER A 134 2.46 18.26 0.24
CA SER A 134 2.67 18.85 1.57
C SER A 134 3.37 17.90 2.56
N ALA A 135 3.36 16.60 2.26
CA ALA A 135 3.98 15.52 3.02
C ALA A 135 4.69 14.54 2.06
N GLN A 136 5.51 13.63 2.60
CA GLN A 136 6.07 12.55 1.78
C GLN A 136 4.90 11.69 1.27
N THR A 137 4.79 11.55 -0.05
CA THR A 137 3.63 10.98 -0.71
C THR A 137 4.04 9.78 -1.54
N PHE A 138 3.32 8.67 -1.37
CA PHE A 138 3.46 7.47 -2.15
C PHE A 138 2.19 7.24 -2.96
N LEU A 139 2.33 7.13 -4.28
CA LEU A 139 1.23 6.88 -5.21
C LEU A 139 1.43 5.51 -5.84
N PHE A 140 0.45 4.63 -5.71
CA PHE A 140 0.45 3.28 -6.29
C PHE A 140 -0.65 3.17 -7.34
N VAL A 141 -0.33 2.69 -8.54
CA VAL A 141 -1.35 2.43 -9.57
C VAL A 141 -1.96 1.05 -9.31
N GLU A 142 -3.15 1.02 -8.72
CA GLU A 142 -3.87 -0.24 -8.46
C GLU A 142 -4.35 -0.91 -9.74
N HIS A 143 -4.88 -0.13 -10.69
CA HIS A 143 -5.42 -0.65 -11.94
C HIS A 143 -5.29 0.37 -13.07
N GLY A 144 -5.10 -0.14 -14.29
CA GLY A 144 -4.97 0.68 -15.49
C GLY A 144 -3.59 1.33 -15.59
N THR A 145 -3.53 2.49 -16.24
CA THR A 145 -2.28 3.21 -16.47
C THR A 145 -2.48 4.69 -16.17
N ALA A 146 -1.47 5.32 -15.58
CA ALA A 146 -1.47 6.75 -15.31
C ALA A 146 -0.21 7.40 -15.88
N THR A 147 -0.32 8.65 -16.33
CA THR A 147 0.83 9.48 -16.67
C THR A 147 1.07 10.46 -15.53
N ILE A 148 2.32 10.53 -15.09
CA ILE A 148 2.78 11.49 -14.10
C ILE A 148 3.52 12.60 -14.83
N ARG A 149 3.21 13.85 -14.48
CA ARG A 149 3.91 15.03 -14.97
C ARG A 149 4.42 15.84 -13.78
N SER A 150 5.71 16.15 -13.81
CA SER A 150 6.35 17.16 -12.97
C SER A 150 7.00 18.22 -13.86
N ALA A 151 7.58 19.26 -13.26
CA ALA A 151 8.24 20.33 -14.02
C ALA A 151 9.37 19.82 -14.94
N SER A 152 10.02 18.71 -14.59
CA SER A 152 11.19 18.18 -15.28
C SER A 152 10.98 16.82 -15.94
N THR A 153 9.82 16.18 -15.76
CA THR A 153 9.67 14.76 -16.13
C THR A 153 8.22 14.41 -16.48
N VAL A 154 8.07 13.59 -17.51
CA VAL A 154 6.81 12.95 -17.87
C VAL A 154 7.06 11.45 -17.95
N ASP A 155 6.30 10.68 -17.18
CA ASP A 155 6.48 9.23 -17.09
C ASP A 155 5.15 8.52 -17.07
N ARG A 156 5.11 7.33 -17.66
CA ARG A 156 3.93 6.46 -17.63
C ARG A 156 4.11 5.40 -16.56
N LEU A 157 3.14 5.28 -15.66
CA LEU A 157 3.01 4.24 -14.66
C LEU A 157 1.98 3.20 -15.13
N SER A 158 2.39 1.94 -15.13
CA SER A 158 1.49 0.81 -15.40
C SER A 158 0.90 0.28 -14.09
N ALA A 159 -0.03 -0.67 -14.17
CA ALA A 159 -0.56 -1.35 -12.99
C ALA A 159 0.59 -1.88 -12.11
N HIS A 160 0.45 -1.62 -10.81
CA HIS A 160 1.39 -1.89 -9.74
C HIS A 160 2.70 -1.11 -9.76
N ASP A 161 2.93 -0.20 -10.71
CA ASP A 161 4.00 0.78 -10.55
C ASP A 161 3.64 1.79 -9.44
N ALA A 162 4.66 2.38 -8.84
CA ALA A 162 4.49 3.41 -7.83
C ALA A 162 5.41 4.62 -8.04
N LEU A 163 5.04 5.74 -7.44
CA LEU A 163 5.80 6.97 -7.37
C LEU A 163 5.96 7.37 -5.90
N LEU A 164 7.20 7.56 -5.48
CA LEU A 164 7.54 8.18 -4.20
C LEU A 164 7.94 9.64 -4.43
N VAL A 165 7.29 10.56 -3.71
CA VAL A 165 7.56 11.99 -3.79
C VAL A 165 7.91 12.51 -2.40
N GLU A 166 9.08 13.13 -2.29
CA GLU A 166 9.55 13.72 -1.05
C GLU A 166 8.78 14.99 -0.71
N ARG A 167 8.63 15.26 0.59
CA ARG A 167 8.01 16.49 1.08
C ARG A 167 8.70 17.72 0.50
N GLY A 168 7.91 18.69 0.02
CA GLY A 168 8.45 19.93 -0.55
C GLY A 168 8.95 19.80 -1.99
N SER A 169 8.75 18.65 -2.64
CA SER A 169 8.93 18.53 -4.09
C SER A 169 7.96 19.46 -4.84
N THR A 170 8.31 19.82 -6.08
CA THR A 170 7.40 20.54 -6.98
C THR A 170 6.08 19.79 -7.14
N PRO A 171 4.96 20.48 -7.40
CA PRO A 171 3.68 19.85 -7.67
C PRO A 171 3.77 18.77 -8.76
N VAL A 172 2.97 17.72 -8.58
CA VAL A 172 2.90 16.58 -9.50
C VAL A 172 1.47 16.45 -10.00
N THR A 173 1.30 16.37 -11.31
CA THR A 173 0.02 16.07 -11.95
C THR A 173 -0.05 14.58 -12.27
N ILE A 174 -1.18 13.95 -11.96
CA ILE A 174 -1.54 12.63 -12.49
C ILE A 174 -2.64 12.79 -13.53
N GLU A 175 -2.53 12.06 -14.62
CA GLU A 175 -3.56 11.99 -15.64
C GLU A 175 -3.77 10.57 -16.14
N SER A 176 -4.97 10.29 -16.66
CA SER A 176 -5.22 9.05 -17.38
C SER A 176 -6.23 9.26 -18.49
N HIS A 177 -5.97 8.63 -19.63
CA HIS A 177 -6.86 8.63 -20.79
C HIS A 177 -8.02 7.64 -20.65
N ALA A 178 -7.88 6.63 -19.79
CA ALA A 178 -8.91 5.67 -19.44
C ALA A 178 -9.14 5.69 -17.93
N THR A 179 -10.14 4.96 -17.43
CA THR A 179 -10.33 4.84 -15.98
C THR A 179 -9.15 4.07 -15.38
N ALA A 180 -8.30 4.78 -14.63
CA ALA A 180 -7.28 4.20 -13.78
C ALA A 180 -7.65 4.39 -12.31
N ARG A 181 -7.18 3.48 -11.46
CA ARG A 181 -7.35 3.57 -10.01
C ARG A 181 -5.98 3.63 -9.37
N ALA A 182 -5.83 4.56 -8.43
CA ALA A 182 -4.60 4.72 -7.67
C ALA A 182 -4.90 4.78 -6.17
N VAL A 183 -3.91 4.37 -5.38
CA VAL A 183 -3.88 4.54 -3.93
C VAL A 183 -2.84 5.62 -3.63
N ILE A 184 -3.23 6.60 -2.83
CA ILE A 184 -2.35 7.66 -2.34
C ILE A 184 -2.16 7.46 -0.85
N ILE A 185 -0.91 7.46 -0.43
CA ILE A 185 -0.47 7.32 0.95
C ILE A 185 0.36 8.54 1.30
N GLU A 186 -0.06 9.30 2.30
CA GLU A 186 0.65 10.47 2.81
C GLU A 186 1.25 10.11 4.17
N PHE A 187 2.56 10.25 4.32
CA PHE A 187 3.29 9.99 5.55
C PHE A 187 3.61 11.30 6.27
N GLY A 188 3.01 11.51 7.44
CA GLY A 188 3.22 12.68 8.29
C GLY A 188 4.14 12.36 9.47
N ARG A 189 5.07 13.27 9.78
CA ARG A 189 5.93 13.24 10.98
C ARG A 189 5.43 14.26 11.99
#